data_AF-A0AAU8I4G9-F1
#
_entry.id   AF-A0AAU8I4G9-F1
#
_cell.length_a   1.000
_cell.length_b   1.000
_cell.length_c   1.000
_cell.angle_alpha   90.00
_cell.angle_beta   90.00
_cell.angle_gamma   90.00
#
_symmetry.space_group_name_H-M   'P 1'
#
loop_
_entity.id
_entity.type
_entity.pdbx_description
1 polymer ?
#
loop_
_entity_poly.entity_id
_entity_poly.type
_entity_poly.pdbx_seq_one_letter_code
_entity_poly.pdbx_strand_id
1 'polypeptide(L)'
;MRRSFLLLLLSAAGAVSLPAIAAEPPGTTAAGQADCPRGAIALVTGNADQVSPRTCLTPSMKPFALQRGQLFAVTLSENGSTGSAWALRSLPASLSLLDIEHAPGTACAAGRMGCPSTVTYTFKATEHGSGTIDLLYARHWEDRATDSRSIRVEVK
;
A
#
# COMPACT_ATOMS: atom_id res chain seq x y z
N MET A 1 26.48 86.75 18.84
CA MET A 1 27.73 86.08 19.27
C MET A 1 27.42 84.60 19.43
N ARG A 2 27.82 83.77 18.47
CA ARG A 2 28.88 82.75 18.61
C ARG A 2 28.57 81.72 19.71
N ARG A 3 28.15 80.50 19.34
CA ARG A 3 29.03 79.30 19.33
C ARG A 3 28.23 78.02 19.18
N SER A 4 28.80 77.17 18.33
CA SER A 4 28.47 75.79 18.03
C SER A 4 28.60 74.82 19.21
N PHE A 5 28.16 73.59 18.90
CA PHE A 5 28.45 72.28 19.49
C PHE A 5 27.56 71.84 20.65
N LEU A 6 26.74 70.81 20.42
CA LEU A 6 27.10 69.45 20.82
C LEU A 6 26.21 68.43 20.08
N LEU A 7 26.84 67.43 19.48
CA LEU A 7 26.19 66.23 18.94
C LEU A 7 25.57 65.43 20.10
N LEU A 8 24.29 65.06 19.97
CA LEU A 8 23.64 64.04 20.79
C LEU A 8 23.24 62.87 19.88
N LEU A 9 23.92 61.74 20.12
CA LEU A 9 23.62 60.43 19.57
C LEU A 9 22.35 59.87 20.22
N LEU A 10 21.28 59.68 19.43
CA LEU A 10 20.20 58.74 19.74
C LEU A 10 19.91 57.93 18.48
N SER A 11 20.61 56.81 18.32
CA SER A 11 20.24 55.80 17.33
C SER A 11 19.15 54.91 17.91
N ALA A 12 18.03 54.87 17.21
CA ALA A 12 16.82 54.14 17.55
C ALA A 12 17.04 52.63 17.67
N ALA A 13 16.48 52.03 18.71
CA ALA A 13 16.25 50.60 18.79
C ALA A 13 15.15 50.22 17.78
N GLY A 14 15.54 49.76 16.60
CA GLY A 14 14.64 49.15 15.63
C GLY A 14 14.33 47.71 16.06
N ALA A 15 13.11 47.48 16.54
CA ALA A 15 12.58 46.14 16.73
C ALA A 15 12.43 45.47 15.35
N VAL A 16 13.29 44.50 15.06
CA VAL A 16 13.17 43.64 13.88
C VAL A 16 12.11 42.59 14.20
N SER A 17 10.87 42.85 13.79
CA SER A 17 9.81 41.84 13.75
C SER A 17 10.12 40.85 12.64
N LEU A 18 10.69 39.69 13.00
CA LEU A 18 10.78 38.55 12.11
C LEU A 18 9.39 37.92 11.93
N PRO A 19 8.99 37.53 10.71
CA PRO A 19 7.75 36.79 10.52
C PRO A 19 7.88 35.44 11.21
N ALA A 20 6.87 35.09 12.02
CA ALA A 20 6.71 33.74 12.55
C ALA A 20 6.55 32.80 11.36
N ILE A 21 7.60 32.03 11.06
CA ILE A 21 7.52 30.86 10.20
C ILE A 21 6.62 29.89 10.97
N ALA A 22 5.34 29.85 10.62
CA ALA A 22 4.49 28.75 11.00
C ALA A 22 5.10 27.50 10.37
N ALA A 23 5.85 26.74 11.17
CA ALA A 23 6.14 25.36 10.83
C ALA A 23 4.78 24.68 10.73
N GLU A 24 4.30 24.49 9.51
CA GLU A 24 3.23 23.53 9.27
C GLU A 24 3.68 22.22 9.91
N PRO A 25 2.92 21.67 10.87
CA PRO A 25 3.26 20.37 11.41
C PRO A 25 3.39 19.41 10.23
N PRO A 26 4.38 18.51 10.22
CA PRO A 26 4.46 17.48 9.18
C PRO A 26 3.08 16.87 9.08
N GLY A 27 2.47 17.07 7.90
CA GLY A 27 1.09 16.71 7.64
C GLY A 27 0.88 15.32 8.20
N THR A 28 -0.08 15.21 9.12
CA THR A 28 -0.49 13.92 9.67
C THR A 28 -0.79 13.05 8.46
N THR A 29 0.10 12.10 8.17
CA THR A 29 -0.15 11.07 7.18
C THR A 29 -1.40 10.37 7.70
N ALA A 30 -2.55 10.69 7.12
CA ALA A 30 -3.78 9.93 7.30
C ALA A 30 -3.39 8.48 7.10
N ALA A 31 -3.40 7.68 8.17
CA ALA A 31 -2.83 6.33 8.30
C ALA A 31 -2.69 5.63 6.94
N GLY A 32 -1.60 5.96 6.25
CA GLY A 32 -1.52 5.81 4.81
C GLY A 32 -0.88 4.48 4.56
N GLN A 33 -1.71 3.53 4.12
CA GLN A 33 -1.32 2.30 3.43
C GLN A 33 0.12 1.86 3.72
N ALA A 34 0.32 1.06 4.78
CA ALA A 34 1.63 0.51 5.08
C ALA A 34 2.23 -0.08 3.78
N ASP A 35 3.45 0.34 3.43
CA ASP A 35 4.16 -0.20 2.28
C ASP A 35 4.37 -1.69 2.51
N CYS A 36 3.61 -2.52 1.80
CA CYS A 36 3.71 -3.96 1.87
C CYS A 36 4.45 -4.43 0.61
N PRO A 37 5.79 -4.51 0.61
CA PRO A 37 6.59 -4.76 -0.60
C PRO A 37 6.33 -6.13 -1.23
N ARG A 38 5.84 -7.09 -0.45
CA ARG A 38 5.44 -8.42 -0.94
C ARG A 38 3.94 -8.53 -1.23
N GLY A 39 3.20 -7.44 -1.13
CA GLY A 39 1.74 -7.42 -1.17
C GLY A 39 1.11 -7.62 0.22
N ALA A 40 -0.22 -7.59 0.26
CA ALA A 40 -1.00 -7.61 1.47
C ALA A 40 -2.20 -8.56 1.36
N ILE A 41 -2.69 -9.00 2.52
CA ILE A 41 -3.95 -9.74 2.67
C ILE A 41 -4.88 -8.97 3.62
N ALA A 42 -6.17 -8.94 3.31
CA ALA A 42 -7.18 -8.26 4.12
C ALA A 42 -8.55 -8.95 4.01
N LEU A 43 -9.37 -8.85 5.07
CA LEU A 43 -10.77 -9.24 4.99
C LEU A 43 -11.55 -8.23 4.13
N VAL A 44 -12.56 -8.70 3.40
CA VAL A 44 -13.50 -7.84 2.67
C VAL A 44 -14.76 -7.70 3.52
N THR A 45 -15.04 -6.48 3.99
CA THR A 45 -16.10 -6.20 4.98
C THR A 45 -17.46 -5.90 4.36
N GLY A 46 -17.54 -5.75 3.04
CA GLY A 46 -18.77 -5.39 2.32
C GLY A 46 -19.26 -3.95 2.58
N ASN A 47 -18.52 -3.17 3.39
CA ASN A 47 -18.79 -1.78 3.65
C ASN A 47 -17.74 -0.92 2.93
N ALA A 48 -18.18 -0.17 1.91
CA ALA A 48 -17.30 0.67 1.08
C ALA A 48 -16.68 1.84 1.86
N ASP A 49 -17.29 2.28 2.96
CA ASP A 49 -16.80 3.38 3.79
C ASP A 49 -15.73 2.92 4.80
N GLN A 50 -15.54 1.61 4.96
CA GLN A 50 -14.58 1.05 5.90
C GLN A 50 -13.33 0.52 5.20
N VAL A 51 -12.18 1.13 5.50
CA VAL A 51 -10.88 0.59 5.10
C VAL A 51 -10.58 -0.66 5.93
N SER A 52 -10.58 -1.83 5.30
CA SER A 52 -10.18 -3.07 5.96
C SER A 52 -8.71 -3.03 6.38
N PRO A 53 -8.38 -3.43 7.63
CA PRO A 53 -6.99 -3.56 8.06
C PRO A 53 -6.23 -4.52 7.14
N ARG A 54 -5.16 -4.01 6.51
CA ARG A 54 -4.27 -4.80 5.65
C ARG A 54 -3.16 -5.41 6.47
N THR A 55 -2.87 -6.69 6.25
CA THR A 55 -1.72 -7.39 6.81
C THR A 55 -0.68 -7.60 5.70
N CYS A 56 0.54 -7.09 5.88
CA CYS A 56 1.59 -7.33 4.89
C CYS A 56 1.99 -8.81 4.84
N LEU A 57 2.22 -9.32 3.63
CA LEU A 57 2.69 -10.68 3.42
C LEU A 57 4.15 -10.80 3.82
N THR A 58 4.49 -11.80 4.64
CA THR A 58 5.87 -12.14 4.97
C THR A 58 6.10 -13.64 4.79
N PRO A 59 7.32 -14.08 4.43
CA PRO A 59 7.60 -15.51 4.23
C PRO A 59 7.29 -16.39 5.46
N SER A 60 7.36 -15.81 6.66
CA SER A 60 7.17 -16.49 7.94
C SER A 60 5.85 -16.15 8.64
N MET A 61 4.89 -15.50 7.95
CA MET A 61 3.59 -15.19 8.58
C MET A 61 2.86 -16.46 9.00
N LYS A 62 2.14 -16.38 10.12
CA LYS A 62 1.21 -17.43 10.55
C LYS A 62 0.10 -17.60 9.49
N PRO A 63 -0.53 -18.78 9.39
CA PRO A 63 -1.69 -18.94 8.52
C PRO A 63 -2.73 -17.85 8.78
N PHE A 64 -3.26 -17.28 7.70
CA PHE A 64 -4.32 -16.29 7.79
C PHE A 64 -5.63 -17.01 8.16
N ALA A 65 -6.11 -16.76 9.37
CA ALA A 65 -7.29 -17.42 9.92
C ALA A 65 -8.57 -16.80 9.35
N LEU A 66 -9.47 -17.65 8.90
CA LEU A 66 -10.74 -17.32 8.29
C LEU A 66 -11.89 -18.08 8.98
N GLN A 67 -13.08 -17.54 8.90
CA GLN A 67 -14.33 -18.23 9.19
C GLN A 67 -15.03 -18.59 7.88
N ARG A 68 -15.78 -19.68 7.86
CA ARG A 68 -16.60 -20.03 6.69
C ARG A 68 -17.52 -18.88 6.30
N GLY A 69 -17.59 -18.59 5.00
CA GLY A 69 -18.36 -17.51 4.42
C GLY A 69 -17.62 -16.17 4.32
N GLN A 70 -16.48 -16.00 5.00
CA GLN A 70 -15.72 -14.76 4.90
C GLN A 70 -15.13 -14.56 3.51
N LEU A 71 -15.15 -13.31 3.08
CA LEU A 71 -14.43 -12.84 1.92
C LEU A 71 -13.10 -12.23 2.36
N PHE A 72 -12.05 -12.48 1.59
CA PHE A 72 -10.76 -11.84 1.80
C PHE A 72 -10.08 -11.59 0.45
N ALA A 73 -9.16 -10.64 0.44
CA ALA A 73 -8.45 -10.21 -0.75
C ALA A 73 -6.93 -10.30 -0.53
N VAL A 74 -6.23 -10.74 -1.57
CA VAL A 74 -4.76 -10.68 -1.66
C VAL A 74 -4.42 -9.66 -2.75
N THR A 75 -3.72 -8.60 -2.37
CA THR A 75 -3.28 -7.55 -3.30
C THR A 75 -1.77 -7.63 -3.47
N LEU A 76 -1.30 -7.72 -4.71
CA LEU A 76 0.11 -7.78 -5.09
C LEU A 76 0.45 -6.62 -6.02
N SER A 77 1.63 -6.04 -5.85
CA SER A 77 2.19 -5.12 -6.86
C SER A 77 2.61 -5.90 -8.11
N GLU A 78 2.42 -5.27 -9.25
CA GLU A 78 2.82 -5.79 -10.56
C GLU A 78 3.15 -4.64 -11.52
N ASN A 79 3.59 -4.98 -12.73
CA ASN A 79 3.72 -4.02 -13.81
C ASN A 79 3.34 -4.69 -15.13
N GLY A 80 2.07 -4.57 -15.51
CA GLY A 80 1.56 -5.18 -16.75
C GLY A 80 2.29 -4.74 -18.02
N SER A 81 3.00 -3.59 -18.02
CA SER A 81 3.74 -3.13 -19.20
C SER A 81 4.99 -3.97 -19.50
N THR A 82 5.43 -4.85 -18.59
CA THR A 82 6.57 -5.75 -18.83
C THR A 82 6.15 -7.06 -19.51
N GLY A 83 4.85 -7.29 -19.71
CA GLY A 83 4.26 -8.55 -20.18
C GLY A 83 4.19 -9.64 -19.11
N SER A 84 4.61 -9.34 -17.88
CA SER A 84 4.51 -10.23 -16.72
C SER A 84 3.16 -10.07 -16.03
N ALA A 85 2.60 -11.16 -15.52
CA ALA A 85 1.37 -11.15 -14.74
C ALA A 85 1.45 -12.19 -13.62
N TRP A 86 0.66 -12.00 -12.56
CA TRP A 86 0.47 -13.01 -11.53
C TRP A 86 -0.51 -14.09 -12.00
N ALA A 87 -0.17 -15.35 -11.79
CA ALA A 87 -1.00 -16.51 -12.10
C ALA A 87 -1.28 -17.31 -10.82
N LEU A 88 -2.56 -17.58 -10.54
CA LEU A 88 -2.98 -18.49 -9.49
C LEU A 88 -2.66 -19.93 -9.92
N ARG A 89 -1.76 -20.60 -9.17
CA ARG A 89 -1.27 -21.94 -9.49
C ARG A 89 -1.85 -23.03 -8.61
N SER A 90 -2.11 -22.70 -7.36
CA SER A 90 -2.71 -23.60 -6.39
C SER A 90 -3.73 -22.84 -5.56
N LEU A 91 -4.90 -23.46 -5.37
CA LEU A 91 -5.97 -22.96 -4.52
C LEU A 91 -6.48 -24.14 -3.68
N PRO A 92 -6.48 -24.06 -2.34
CA PRO A 92 -6.99 -25.13 -1.51
C PRO A 92 -8.52 -25.24 -1.65
N ALA A 93 -9.04 -26.46 -1.54
CA ALA A 93 -10.47 -26.76 -1.73
C ALA A 93 -11.40 -26.02 -0.75
N SER A 94 -10.87 -25.58 0.40
CA SER A 94 -11.59 -24.74 1.38
C SER A 94 -11.88 -23.32 0.89
N LEU A 95 -11.41 -22.95 -0.31
CA LEU A 95 -11.56 -21.62 -0.89
C LEU A 95 -12.18 -21.67 -2.28
N SER A 96 -12.84 -20.57 -2.67
CA SER A 96 -13.22 -20.27 -4.05
C SER A 96 -12.66 -18.92 -4.46
N LEU A 97 -12.09 -18.83 -5.66
CA LEU A 97 -11.76 -17.56 -6.29
C LEU A 97 -13.05 -16.92 -6.82
N LEU A 98 -13.31 -15.68 -6.43
CA LEU A 98 -14.49 -14.92 -6.87
C LEU A 98 -14.15 -13.88 -7.94
N ASP A 99 -13.02 -13.20 -7.80
CA ASP A 99 -12.66 -12.10 -8.70
C ASP A 99 -11.14 -11.89 -8.79
N ILE A 100 -10.71 -11.32 -9.92
CA ILE A 100 -9.35 -10.84 -10.15
C ILE A 100 -9.44 -9.43 -10.76
N GLU A 101 -9.12 -8.42 -9.97
CA GLU A 101 -9.14 -7.03 -10.39
C GLU A 101 -7.72 -6.50 -10.62
N HIS A 102 -7.52 -5.76 -11.71
CA HIS A 102 -6.27 -5.05 -11.98
C HIS A 102 -6.53 -3.55 -11.91
N ALA A 103 -5.73 -2.84 -11.11
CA ALA A 103 -5.85 -1.40 -10.92
C ALA A 103 -4.50 -0.72 -11.16
N PRO A 104 -4.48 0.47 -11.79
CA PRO A 104 -3.29 1.30 -11.83
C PRO A 104 -2.80 1.63 -10.41
N GLY A 105 -1.49 1.63 -10.19
CA GLY A 105 -0.93 2.10 -8.93
C GLY A 105 -1.18 3.60 -8.75
N THR A 106 -1.40 4.03 -7.50
CA THR A 106 -1.70 5.43 -7.15
C THR A 106 -0.53 6.39 -7.41
N ALA A 107 0.67 5.86 -7.68
CA ALA A 107 1.89 6.63 -7.92
C ALA A 107 2.11 7.04 -9.39
N CYS A 108 1.15 6.78 -10.29
CA CYS A 108 1.33 7.12 -11.70
C CYS A 108 0.96 8.59 -11.99
N ALA A 109 1.98 9.43 -12.14
CA ALA A 109 1.78 10.81 -12.58
C ALA A 109 1.16 10.86 -13.98
N ALA A 110 0.33 11.87 -14.22
CA ALA A 110 -0.35 12.06 -15.50
C ALA A 110 0.64 12.08 -16.68
N GLY A 111 0.29 11.38 -17.76
CA GLY A 111 1.14 11.27 -18.96
C GLY A 111 2.30 10.29 -18.85
N ARG A 112 2.46 9.56 -17.73
CA ARG A 112 3.47 8.49 -17.61
C ARG A 112 2.88 7.13 -17.98
N MET A 113 3.66 6.36 -18.73
CA MET A 113 3.34 4.99 -19.12
C MET A 113 4.26 4.01 -18.40
N GLY A 114 3.82 2.77 -18.21
CA GLY A 114 4.61 1.69 -17.59
C GLY A 114 4.80 1.83 -16.08
N CYS A 115 3.95 2.60 -15.41
CA CYS A 115 3.91 2.68 -13.95
C CYS A 115 3.52 1.33 -13.34
N PRO A 116 3.96 1.05 -12.10
CA PRO A 116 3.47 -0.10 -11.36
C PRO A 116 1.94 -0.10 -11.25
N SER A 117 1.36 -1.28 -11.40
CA SER A 117 -0.04 -1.60 -11.15
C SER A 117 -0.15 -2.49 -9.91
N THR A 118 -1.39 -2.81 -9.54
CA THR A 118 -1.69 -3.85 -8.56
C THR A 118 -2.71 -4.80 -9.12
N VAL A 119 -2.59 -6.07 -8.75
CA VAL A 119 -3.62 -7.09 -8.94
C VAL A 119 -4.20 -7.48 -7.58
N THR A 120 -5.52 -7.62 -7.51
CA THR A 120 -6.24 -8.06 -6.32
C THR A 120 -7.04 -9.31 -6.64
N TYR A 121 -6.74 -10.39 -5.91
CA TYR A 121 -7.51 -11.64 -5.96
C TYR A 121 -8.48 -11.67 -4.80
N THR A 122 -9.78 -11.80 -5.08
CA THR A 122 -10.82 -11.92 -4.05
C THR A 122 -11.26 -13.36 -3.92
N PHE A 123 -11.25 -13.88 -2.70
CA PHE A 123 -11.59 -15.25 -2.39
C PHE A 123 -12.74 -15.31 -1.38
N LYS A 124 -13.45 -16.45 -1.40
CA LYS A 124 -14.41 -16.84 -0.36
C LYS A 124 -13.93 -18.09 0.34
N ALA A 125 -13.97 -18.08 1.67
CA ALA A 125 -13.83 -19.28 2.49
C ALA A 125 -15.12 -20.11 2.42
N THR A 126 -15.08 -21.28 1.78
CA THR A 126 -16.28 -22.10 1.51
C THR A 126 -16.46 -23.24 2.50
N GLU A 127 -15.37 -23.87 2.93
CA GLU A 127 -15.40 -25.08 3.76
C GLU A 127 -14.27 -25.08 4.78
N HIS A 128 -14.37 -25.90 5.84
CA HIS A 128 -13.28 -26.05 6.81
C HIS A 128 -12.05 -26.66 6.14
N GLY A 129 -10.86 -26.20 6.53
CA GLY A 129 -9.61 -26.77 6.06
C GLY A 129 -8.48 -25.77 6.02
N SER A 130 -7.27 -26.28 5.85
CA SER A 130 -6.06 -25.46 5.72
C SER A 130 -5.36 -25.76 4.40
N GLY A 131 -4.58 -24.80 3.93
CA GLY A 131 -3.81 -24.97 2.71
C GLY A 131 -3.07 -23.71 2.31
N THR A 132 -2.53 -23.74 1.10
CA THR A 132 -1.67 -22.68 0.57
C THR A 132 -2.24 -22.18 -0.75
N ILE A 133 -2.37 -20.86 -0.87
CA ILE A 133 -2.57 -20.18 -2.15
C ILE A 133 -1.18 -19.94 -2.74
N ASP A 134 -0.92 -20.50 -3.92
CA ASP A 134 0.34 -20.29 -4.63
C ASP A 134 0.11 -19.42 -5.87
N LEU A 135 0.83 -18.31 -5.94
CA LEU A 135 0.81 -17.34 -7.02
C LEU A 135 2.22 -17.23 -7.62
N LEU A 136 2.30 -17.23 -8.95
CA LEU A 136 3.56 -17.06 -9.68
C LEU A 136 3.52 -15.82 -10.56
N TYR A 137 4.58 -15.02 -10.52
CA TYR A 137 4.75 -13.87 -11.41
C TYR A 137 5.69 -14.25 -12.54
N ALA A 138 5.18 -14.28 -13.76
CA ALA A 138 5.95 -14.66 -14.94
C ALA A 138 5.36 -14.03 -16.20
N ARG A 139 6.13 -14.01 -17.29
CA ARG A 139 5.54 -13.93 -18.63
C ARG A 139 5.01 -15.30 -19.01
N HIS A 140 3.87 -15.34 -19.69
CA HIS A 140 3.21 -16.61 -20.01
C HIS A 140 4.00 -17.50 -20.98
N TRP A 141 5.00 -16.95 -21.68
CA TRP A 141 5.90 -17.67 -22.60
C TRP A 141 7.27 -18.01 -21.98
N GLU A 142 7.51 -17.70 -20.71
CA GLU A 142 8.76 -18.02 -20.02
C GLU A 142 8.61 -19.27 -19.16
N ASP A 143 9.63 -20.13 -19.16
CA ASP A 143 9.62 -21.38 -18.40
C ASP A 143 9.85 -21.18 -16.89
N ARG A 144 10.26 -19.98 -16.46
CA ARG A 144 10.60 -19.68 -15.07
C ARG A 144 9.84 -18.48 -14.56
N ALA A 145 9.30 -18.60 -13.35
CA ALA A 145 8.74 -17.47 -12.64
C ALA A 145 9.83 -16.51 -12.17
N THR A 146 9.57 -15.21 -12.31
CA THR A 146 10.41 -14.14 -11.78
C THR A 146 10.19 -13.96 -10.28
N ASP A 147 8.96 -14.21 -9.80
CA ASP A 147 8.62 -14.12 -8.38
C ASP A 147 7.48 -15.09 -8.02
N SER A 148 7.31 -15.34 -6.72
CA SER A 148 6.25 -16.21 -6.19
C SER A 148 5.70 -15.72 -4.84
N ARG A 149 4.44 -16.04 -4.56
CA ARG A 149 3.81 -15.86 -3.25
C ARG A 149 3.12 -17.16 -2.85
N SER A 150 3.45 -17.62 -1.66
CA SER A 150 2.79 -18.75 -1.01
C SER A 150 2.15 -18.24 0.27
N ILE A 151 0.82 -18.28 0.33
CA ILE A 151 0.04 -17.69 1.43
C ILE A 151 -0.72 -18.81 2.10
N ARG A 152 -0.38 -19.09 3.35
CA ARG A 152 -1.07 -20.11 4.14
C ARG A 152 -2.36 -19.55 4.70
N VAL A 153 -3.44 -20.32 4.56
CA VAL A 153 -4.76 -19.99 5.09
C VAL A 153 -5.30 -21.13 5.93
N GLU A 154 -6.17 -20.80 6.89
CA GLU A 154 -6.87 -21.77 7.71
C GLU A 154 -8.32 -21.32 7.87
N VAL A 155 -9.26 -22.10 7.33
CA VAL A 155 -10.70 -21.88 7.48
C VAL A 155 -11.19 -22.72 8.65
N LYS A 156 -11.66 -22.02 9.68
CA LYS A 156 -12.20 -22.58 10.91
C LYS A 156 -13.71 -22.72 10.87
#